data_AF-A0A4S2MD91-F1
#
_entry.id   AF-A0A4S2MD91-F1
#
_cell.length_a   1.000
_cell.length_b   1.000
_cell.length_c   1.000
_cell.angle_alpha   90.00
_cell.angle_beta   90.00
_cell.angle_gamma   90.00
#
_symmetry.space_group_name_H-M   'P 1'
#
loop_
_entity.id
_entity.type
_entity.pdbx_description
1 polymer ?
#
loop_
_entity_poly.entity_id
_entity_poly.type
_entity_poly.pdbx_seq_one_letter_code
_entity_poly.pdbx_strand_id
1 'polypeptide(L)'
;MSEVEQQESDAQKPPDPYLPWSFPEEFKLCDAVCVTDLKTISQCIKDGAKIDFFDGFGRTPLHYACQYGSYEATKILLGNKAKVNIMDANQITPLHLAARGNHPAITKLLLLNGADLKVECLSGCRPVDFAPYGSETWQVLVDAENGRLPDVDDLTKAKLVPLVPKFAIQREIERQRALEAAKQQKKGKNKQGGGKKSSKKNKKR
;
A
#
# COMPACT_ATOMS: atom_id res chain seq x y z
N MET A 1 -36.49 -35.81 -6.59
CA MET A 1 -35.28 -36.45 -6.01
C MET A 1 -34.29 -36.60 -7.16
N SER A 2 -33.20 -35.84 -7.30
CA SER A 2 -32.48 -34.91 -6.43
C SER A 2 -31.57 -34.07 -7.34
N GLU A 3 -31.46 -32.78 -7.02
CA GLU A 3 -30.35 -31.90 -7.43
C GLU A 3 -29.00 -32.55 -7.11
N VAL A 4 -28.05 -32.49 -8.04
CA VAL A 4 -26.64 -32.27 -7.70
C VAL A 4 -26.03 -31.40 -8.80
N GLU A 5 -25.52 -30.26 -8.36
CA GLU A 5 -24.73 -29.27 -9.08
C GLU A 5 -23.59 -29.87 -9.91
N GLN A 6 -23.40 -29.35 -11.12
CA GLN A 6 -22.09 -29.24 -11.74
C GLN A 6 -21.94 -27.82 -12.29
N GLN A 7 -21.75 -26.88 -11.37
CA GLN A 7 -20.93 -25.70 -11.61
C GLN A 7 -19.46 -26.16 -11.52
N GLU A 8 -18.73 -26.13 -12.64
CA GLU A 8 -17.28 -25.93 -12.71
C GLU A 8 -16.81 -26.11 -14.16
N SER A 9 -16.54 -25.01 -14.86
CA SER A 9 -15.28 -24.79 -15.59
C SER A 9 -15.40 -23.59 -16.55
N ASP A 10 -15.55 -22.38 -16.02
CA ASP A 10 -15.10 -21.15 -16.70
C ASP A 10 -13.55 -21.09 -16.66
N ALA A 11 -12.90 -22.20 -17.05
CA ALA A 11 -11.46 -22.30 -17.15
C ALA A 11 -11.03 -21.68 -18.47
N GLN A 12 -10.49 -20.46 -18.39
CA GLN A 12 -9.44 -19.91 -19.26
C GLN A 12 -9.42 -20.50 -20.69
N LYS A 13 -10.35 -20.07 -21.54
CA LYS A 13 -10.15 -20.23 -22.98
C LYS A 13 -8.99 -19.29 -23.37
N PRO A 14 -7.86 -19.78 -23.91
CA PRO A 14 -6.79 -18.90 -24.33
C PRO A 14 -7.34 -17.95 -25.41
N PRO A 15 -7.07 -16.62 -25.31
CA PRO A 15 -7.59 -15.67 -26.27
C PRO A 15 -7.04 -16.00 -27.67
N ASP A 16 -7.96 -16.06 -28.64
CA ASP A 16 -7.66 -16.38 -30.04
C ASP A 16 -6.68 -15.34 -30.62
N PRO A 17 -5.50 -15.75 -31.11
CA PRO A 17 -4.43 -14.85 -31.53
C PRO A 17 -4.71 -14.05 -32.82
N TYR A 18 -5.87 -14.22 -33.49
CA TYR A 18 -6.12 -13.63 -34.81
C TYR A 18 -7.41 -12.79 -34.96
N LEU A 19 -8.13 -12.45 -33.88
CA LEU A 19 -9.26 -11.53 -33.95
C LEU A 19 -8.81 -10.07 -33.69
N PRO A 20 -9.19 -9.09 -34.54
CA PRO A 20 -8.84 -7.69 -34.34
C PRO A 20 -9.55 -7.13 -33.10
N TRP A 21 -8.83 -7.12 -31.98
CA TRP A 21 -8.97 -6.21 -30.83
C TRP A 21 -10.36 -6.04 -30.22
N SER A 22 -11.16 -7.11 -30.13
CA SER A 22 -12.18 -7.14 -29.06
C SER A 22 -11.46 -7.48 -27.76
N PHE A 23 -10.73 -6.49 -27.23
CA PHE A 23 -10.19 -6.59 -25.88
C PHE A 23 -11.36 -6.85 -24.94
N PRO A 24 -11.27 -7.83 -24.02
CA PRO A 24 -12.23 -7.95 -22.93
C PRO A 24 -12.44 -6.57 -22.29
N GLU A 25 -13.68 -6.19 -21.98
CA GLU A 25 -14.01 -4.92 -21.27
C GLU A 25 -13.12 -4.69 -20.01
N GLU A 26 -12.55 -5.77 -19.49
CA GLU A 26 -11.56 -5.80 -18.41
C GLU A 26 -10.28 -4.97 -18.69
N PHE A 27 -9.80 -4.89 -19.95
CA PHE A 27 -8.61 -4.11 -20.33
C PHE A 27 -8.88 -2.61 -20.50
N LYS A 28 -10.15 -2.23 -20.65
CA LYS A 28 -10.58 -0.85 -20.91
C LYS A 28 -10.14 0.11 -19.80
N LEU A 29 -10.09 -0.39 -18.56
CA LEU A 29 -9.62 0.39 -17.42
C LEU A 29 -8.12 0.68 -17.49
N CYS A 30 -7.28 -0.30 -17.88
CA CYS A 30 -5.84 -0.08 -18.06
C CYS A 30 -5.56 0.92 -19.17
N ASP A 31 -6.23 0.78 -20.33
CA ASP A 31 -6.06 1.68 -21.46
C ASP A 31 -6.52 3.11 -21.15
N ALA A 32 -7.67 3.27 -20.49
CA ALA A 32 -8.17 4.57 -20.04
C ALA A 32 -7.20 5.28 -19.08
N VAL A 33 -6.47 4.53 -18.25
CA VAL A 33 -5.43 5.07 -17.37
C VAL A 33 -4.20 5.51 -18.16
N CYS A 34 -3.78 4.77 -19.19
CA CYS A 34 -2.66 5.15 -20.05
C CYS A 34 -2.90 6.48 -20.78
N VAL A 35 -4.12 6.69 -21.28
CA VAL A 35 -4.51 7.90 -22.02
C VAL A 35 -4.89 9.07 -21.11
N THR A 36 -5.10 8.81 -19.80
CA THR A 36 -5.51 9.77 -18.76
C THR A 36 -6.95 10.31 -18.88
N ASP A 37 -7.88 9.53 -19.45
CA ASP A 37 -9.29 9.95 -19.49
C ASP A 37 -10.02 9.64 -18.18
N LEU A 38 -10.00 10.60 -17.26
CA LEU A 38 -10.69 10.53 -15.97
C LEU A 38 -12.19 10.21 -16.09
N LYS A 39 -12.84 10.64 -17.18
CA LYS A 39 -14.26 10.35 -17.41
C LYS A 39 -14.45 8.86 -17.68
N THR A 40 -13.64 8.31 -18.58
CA THR A 40 -13.67 6.89 -18.91
C THR A 40 -13.27 6.02 -17.72
N ILE A 41 -12.27 6.40 -16.93
CA ILE A 41 -11.91 5.69 -15.68
C ILE A 41 -13.10 5.65 -14.72
N SER A 42 -13.74 6.80 -14.48
CA SER A 42 -14.89 6.89 -13.59
C SER A 42 -16.09 6.08 -14.10
N GLN A 43 -16.28 6.04 -15.42
CA GLN A 43 -17.33 5.26 -16.06
C GLN A 43 -17.06 3.75 -15.95
N CYS A 44 -15.84 3.30 -16.23
CA CYS A 44 -15.45 1.90 -16.09
C CYS A 44 -15.68 1.38 -14.66
N ILE A 45 -15.37 2.20 -13.65
CA ILE A 45 -15.61 1.84 -12.24
C ILE A 45 -17.11 1.71 -11.95
N LYS A 46 -17.95 2.59 -12.50
CA LYS A 46 -19.42 2.50 -12.37
C LYS A 46 -19.98 1.26 -13.08
N ASP A 47 -19.38 0.90 -14.22
CA ASP A 47 -19.77 -0.27 -15.01
C ASP A 47 -19.31 -1.59 -14.36
N GLY A 48 -18.63 -1.53 -13.21
CA GLY A 48 -18.20 -2.70 -12.44
C GLY A 48 -16.85 -3.28 -12.89
N ALA A 49 -16.01 -2.50 -13.56
CA ALA A 49 -14.68 -2.94 -13.95
C ALA A 49 -13.85 -3.39 -12.73
N LYS A 50 -13.12 -4.50 -12.89
CA LYS A 50 -12.22 -5.02 -11.87
C LYS A 50 -10.99 -4.10 -11.76
N ILE A 51 -10.85 -3.45 -10.61
CA ILE A 51 -9.81 -2.45 -10.35
C ILE A 51 -8.42 -3.08 -10.25
N ASP A 52 -8.35 -4.29 -9.69
CA ASP A 52 -7.12 -5.07 -9.56
C ASP A 52 -6.89 -6.00 -10.77
N PHE A 53 -7.58 -5.79 -11.88
CA PHE A 53 -7.31 -6.52 -13.11
C PHE A 53 -5.85 -6.31 -13.54
N PHE A 54 -5.25 -7.33 -14.15
CA PHE A 54 -3.87 -7.26 -14.62
C PHE A 54 -3.75 -7.76 -16.05
N ASP A 55 -2.82 -7.17 -16.80
CA ASP A 55 -2.52 -7.58 -18.17
C ASP A 55 -1.64 -8.84 -18.24
N GLY A 56 -1.27 -9.27 -19.44
CA GLY A 56 -0.35 -10.40 -19.65
C GLY A 56 1.05 -10.20 -19.07
N PHE A 57 1.40 -8.99 -18.63
CA PHE A 57 2.65 -8.66 -17.94
C PHE A 57 2.47 -8.57 -16.41
N GLY A 58 1.27 -8.85 -15.89
CA GLY A 58 0.96 -8.75 -14.46
C GLY A 58 0.74 -7.31 -13.98
N ARG A 59 0.58 -6.34 -14.88
CA ARG A 59 0.41 -4.93 -14.55
C ARG A 59 -1.04 -4.56 -14.38
N THR A 60 -1.31 -3.90 -13.27
CA THR A 60 -2.65 -3.38 -12.93
C THR A 60 -2.84 -1.94 -13.38
N PRO A 61 -4.09 -1.42 -13.43
CA PRO A 61 -4.35 0.00 -13.65
C PRO A 61 -3.50 0.92 -12.76
N LEU A 62 -3.23 0.51 -11.51
CA LEU A 62 -2.39 1.28 -10.59
C LEU A 62 -0.92 1.33 -11.04
N HIS A 63 -0.38 0.26 -11.64
CA HIS A 63 0.97 0.27 -12.21
C HIS A 63 1.08 1.32 -13.32
N TYR A 64 0.11 1.35 -14.23
CA TYR A 64 0.09 2.34 -15.31
C TYR A 64 -0.09 3.77 -14.77
N ALA A 65 -0.99 3.99 -13.82
CA ALA A 65 -1.19 5.31 -13.22
C ALA A 65 0.11 5.85 -12.60
N CYS A 66 0.88 4.98 -11.95
CA CYS A 66 2.18 5.31 -11.36
C CYS A 66 3.28 5.52 -12.42
N GLN A 67 3.28 4.73 -13.50
CA GLN A 67 4.24 4.86 -14.58
C GLN A 67 4.08 6.15 -15.39
N TYR A 68 2.83 6.57 -15.64
CA TYR A 68 2.51 7.78 -16.41
C TYR A 68 2.41 9.04 -15.55
N GLY A 69 2.51 8.92 -14.23
CA GLY A 69 2.44 10.07 -13.33
C GLY A 69 1.03 10.66 -13.17
N SER A 70 -0.02 9.89 -13.41
CA SER A 70 -1.41 10.37 -13.29
C SER A 70 -1.85 10.33 -11.82
N TYR A 71 -1.75 11.50 -11.16
CA TYR A 71 -2.13 11.66 -9.75
C TYR A 71 -3.63 11.43 -9.52
N GLU A 72 -4.47 11.98 -10.40
CA GLU A 72 -5.92 11.92 -10.34
C GLU A 72 -6.42 10.49 -10.57
N ALA A 73 -5.88 9.78 -11.56
CA ALA A 73 -6.21 8.38 -11.80
C ALA A 73 -5.79 7.51 -10.60
N THR A 74 -4.58 7.70 -10.09
CA THR A 74 -4.08 6.99 -8.91
C THR A 74 -5.02 7.20 -7.71
N LYS A 75 -5.45 8.44 -7.48
CA LYS A 75 -6.37 8.77 -6.39
C LYS A 75 -7.74 8.11 -6.56
N ILE A 76 -8.30 8.09 -7.77
CA ILE A 76 -9.58 7.42 -8.04
C ILE A 76 -9.45 5.91 -7.77
N LEU A 77 -8.37 5.29 -8.26
CA LEU A 77 -8.12 3.85 -8.06
C LEU A 77 -7.96 3.51 -6.57
N LEU A 78 -7.15 4.27 -5.83
CA LEU A 78 -6.95 4.09 -4.39
C LEU A 78 -8.24 4.33 -3.59
N GLY A 79 -9.02 5.36 -3.95
CA GLY A 79 -10.33 5.64 -3.34
C GLY A 79 -11.34 4.50 -3.50
N ASN A 80 -11.17 3.67 -4.54
CA ASN A 80 -11.97 2.48 -4.78
C ASN A 80 -11.31 1.19 -4.28
N LYS A 81 -10.35 1.29 -3.33
CA LYS A 81 -9.66 0.16 -2.68
C LYS A 81 -8.79 -0.71 -3.60
N ALA A 82 -8.17 -0.10 -4.61
CA ALA A 82 -7.12 -0.77 -5.38
C ALA A 82 -6.00 -1.30 -4.46
N LYS A 83 -5.50 -2.51 -4.73
CA LYS A 83 -4.37 -3.07 -3.98
C LYS A 83 -3.06 -2.41 -4.40
N VAL A 84 -2.35 -1.85 -3.42
CA VAL A 84 -1.12 -1.07 -3.64
C VAL A 84 0.15 -1.90 -3.79
N ASN A 85 0.17 -3.12 -3.26
CA ASN A 85 1.35 -4.00 -3.21
C ASN A 85 1.28 -5.14 -4.24
N ILE A 86 0.47 -5.01 -5.29
CA ILE A 86 0.48 -5.98 -6.38
C ILE A 86 1.83 -5.89 -7.09
N MET A 87 2.39 -7.04 -7.45
CA MET A 87 3.64 -7.15 -8.18
C MET A 87 3.37 -7.57 -9.62
N ASP A 88 4.09 -6.97 -10.57
CA ASP A 88 4.09 -7.40 -11.97
C ASP A 88 4.95 -8.66 -12.18
N ALA A 89 5.06 -9.14 -13.42
CA ALA A 89 5.85 -10.32 -13.76
C ALA A 89 7.34 -10.25 -13.37
N ASN A 90 7.88 -9.04 -13.16
CA ASN A 90 9.27 -8.81 -12.72
C ASN A 90 9.37 -8.50 -11.22
N GLN A 91 8.31 -8.80 -10.45
CA GLN A 91 8.20 -8.43 -9.04
C GLN A 91 8.28 -6.92 -8.79
N ILE A 92 7.94 -6.11 -9.79
CA ILE A 92 7.92 -4.65 -9.68
C ILE A 92 6.57 -4.24 -9.12
N THR A 93 6.56 -3.44 -8.05
CA THR A 93 5.34 -2.86 -7.47
C THR A 93 5.02 -1.49 -8.09
N PRO A 94 3.78 -0.97 -7.95
CA PRO A 94 3.45 0.39 -8.40
C PRO A 94 4.39 1.46 -7.82
N LEU A 95 4.90 1.24 -6.60
CA LEU A 95 5.85 2.13 -5.95
C LEU A 95 7.20 2.20 -6.68
N HIS A 96 7.71 1.07 -7.19
CA HIS A 96 8.92 1.06 -8.01
C HIS A 96 8.75 1.88 -9.29
N LEU A 97 7.57 1.79 -9.93
CA LEU A 97 7.27 2.55 -11.14
C LEU A 97 7.12 4.06 -10.85
N ALA A 98 6.46 4.42 -9.75
CA ALA A 98 6.36 5.81 -9.31
C ALA A 98 7.75 6.42 -8.98
N ALA A 99 8.63 5.62 -8.37
CA ALA A 99 10.01 5.99 -8.09
C ALA A 99 10.80 6.25 -9.39
N ARG A 100 10.71 5.32 -10.34
CA ARG A 100 11.34 5.44 -11.66
C ARG A 100 10.84 6.67 -12.45
N GLY A 101 9.55 6.98 -12.35
CA GLY A 101 8.93 8.14 -13.00
C GLY A 101 9.23 9.48 -12.30
N ASN A 102 9.89 9.46 -11.14
CA ASN A 102 10.10 10.64 -10.29
C ASN A 102 8.80 11.40 -9.99
N HIS A 103 7.79 10.68 -9.51
CA HIS A 103 6.50 11.26 -9.13
C HIS A 103 6.35 11.35 -7.61
N PRO A 104 6.80 12.45 -6.96
CA PRO A 104 6.84 12.53 -5.51
C PRO A 104 5.43 12.56 -4.90
N ALA A 105 4.47 13.24 -5.53
CA ALA A 105 3.09 13.31 -5.08
C ALA A 105 2.40 11.92 -5.06
N ILE A 106 2.63 11.11 -6.10
CA ILE A 106 2.09 9.75 -6.19
C ILE A 106 2.77 8.84 -5.18
N THR A 107 4.09 8.95 -5.03
CA THR A 107 4.87 8.20 -4.05
C THR A 107 4.36 8.45 -2.62
N LYS A 108 4.11 9.72 -2.27
CA LYS A 108 3.49 10.10 -0.99
C LYS A 108 2.10 9.46 -0.84
N LEU A 109 1.25 9.47 -1.87
CA LEU A 109 -0.07 8.82 -1.81
C LEU A 109 0.00 7.31 -1.60
N LEU A 110 0.89 6.61 -2.32
CA LEU A 110 1.08 5.18 -2.18
C LEU A 110 1.55 4.82 -0.77
N LEU A 111 2.51 5.57 -0.23
CA LEU A 111 3.00 5.43 1.14
C LEU A 111 1.87 5.59 2.18
N LEU A 112 1.01 6.60 2.00
CA LEU A 112 -0.14 6.83 2.88
C LEU A 112 -1.17 5.70 2.83
N ASN A 113 -1.24 4.97 1.71
CA ASN A 113 -2.11 3.81 1.54
C ASN A 113 -1.45 2.48 1.93
N GLY A 114 -0.28 2.52 2.58
CA GLY A 114 0.40 1.33 3.09
C GLY A 114 1.22 0.58 2.05
N ALA A 115 1.79 1.29 1.08
CA ALA A 115 2.72 0.68 0.13
C ALA A 115 3.98 0.16 0.84
N ASP A 116 4.39 -1.07 0.52
CA ASP A 116 5.56 -1.69 1.10
C ASP A 116 6.86 -1.18 0.43
N LEU A 117 7.72 -0.54 1.24
CA LEU A 117 9.00 0.03 0.80
C LEU A 117 10.12 -1.01 0.70
N LYS A 118 9.99 -2.11 1.43
CA LYS A 118 11.02 -3.15 1.57
C LYS A 118 10.92 -4.24 0.51
N VAL A 119 9.99 -4.10 -0.43
CA VAL A 119 9.82 -5.08 -1.52
C VAL A 119 11.01 -4.94 -2.44
N GLU A 120 11.63 -6.07 -2.77
CA GLU A 120 12.72 -6.14 -3.73
C GLU A 120 12.15 -6.72 -5.03
N CYS A 121 12.48 -6.10 -6.16
CA CYS A 121 12.12 -6.64 -7.46
C CYS A 121 12.98 -7.87 -7.80
N LEU A 122 12.74 -8.50 -8.95
CA LEU A 122 13.47 -9.70 -9.36
C LEU A 122 15.00 -9.52 -9.43
N SER A 123 15.48 -8.29 -9.67
CA SER A 123 16.92 -7.97 -9.66
C SER A 123 17.48 -7.63 -8.27
N GLY A 124 16.68 -7.73 -7.21
CA GLY A 124 17.06 -7.36 -5.85
C GLY A 124 17.09 -5.86 -5.58
N CYS A 125 16.56 -5.04 -6.49
CA CYS A 125 16.52 -3.59 -6.33
C CYS A 125 15.26 -3.18 -5.55
N ARG A 126 15.40 -2.20 -4.66
CA ARG A 126 14.30 -1.59 -3.91
C ARG A 126 13.68 -0.43 -4.68
N PRO A 127 12.49 0.05 -4.31
CA PRO A 127 11.89 1.22 -4.94
C PRO A 127 12.82 2.44 -4.93
N VAL A 128 13.63 2.60 -3.88
CA VAL A 128 14.57 3.74 -3.74
C VAL A 128 15.66 3.72 -4.81
N ASP A 129 16.07 2.52 -5.24
CA ASP A 129 17.15 2.33 -6.22
C ASP A 129 16.70 2.73 -7.64
N PHE A 130 15.39 2.76 -7.88
CA PHE A 130 14.81 3.22 -9.15
C PHE A 130 14.66 4.74 -9.22
N ALA A 131 14.64 5.43 -8.07
CA ALA A 131 14.51 6.87 -8.04
C ALA A 131 15.85 7.56 -8.42
N PRO A 132 15.82 8.64 -9.22
CA PRO A 132 17.03 9.41 -9.49
C PRO A 132 17.63 9.97 -8.19
N TYR A 133 18.92 9.76 -7.96
CA TYR A 133 19.63 10.29 -6.80
C TYR A 133 19.43 11.81 -6.67
N GLY A 134 19.06 12.27 -5.47
CA GLY A 134 18.82 13.69 -5.19
C GLY A 134 17.49 14.25 -5.70
N SER A 135 16.59 13.40 -6.24
CA SER A 135 15.22 13.80 -6.55
C SER A 135 14.35 13.91 -5.31
N GLU A 136 13.24 14.66 -5.39
CA GLU A 136 12.25 14.72 -4.30
C GLU A 136 11.68 13.33 -4.00
N THR A 137 11.44 12.51 -5.03
CA THR A 137 10.93 11.15 -4.86
C THR A 137 11.91 10.27 -4.11
N TRP A 138 13.20 10.35 -4.43
CA TRP A 138 14.26 9.63 -3.72
C TRP A 138 14.31 10.05 -2.25
N GLN A 139 14.26 11.36 -1.96
CA GLN A 139 14.25 11.89 -0.60
C GLN A 139 13.05 11.37 0.21
N VAL A 140 11.85 11.38 -0.39
CA VAL A 140 10.63 10.84 0.25
C VAL A 140 10.76 9.36 0.58
N LEU A 141 11.33 8.56 -0.32
CA LEU A 141 11.52 7.14 -0.11
C LEU A 141 12.54 6.86 1.01
N VAL A 142 13.67 7.56 1.01
CA VAL A 142 14.70 7.44 2.05
C VAL A 142 14.16 7.89 3.41
N ASP A 143 13.39 8.98 3.46
CA ASP A 143 12.74 9.42 4.69
C ASP A 143 11.77 8.35 5.20
N ALA A 144 10.97 7.77 4.30
CA ALA A 144 10.02 6.72 4.65
C ALA A 144 10.71 5.42 5.12
N GLU A 145 11.86 5.04 4.54
CA GLU A 145 12.68 3.93 5.03
C GLU A 145 13.22 4.18 6.44
N ASN A 146 13.60 5.42 6.75
CA ASN A 146 14.04 5.85 8.08
C ASN A 146 12.88 6.02 9.08
N GLY A 147 11.65 5.64 8.70
CA GLY A 147 10.46 5.75 9.55
C GLY A 147 9.89 7.17 9.65
N ARG A 148 10.38 8.10 8.83
CA ARG A 148 9.88 9.46 8.73
C ARG A 148 8.85 9.50 7.61
N LEU A 149 7.58 9.31 7.97
CA LEU A 149 6.48 9.40 7.01
C LEU A 149 6.45 10.80 6.37
N PRO A 150 6.10 10.90 5.07
CA PRO A 150 5.96 12.19 4.41
C PRO A 150 4.89 13.03 5.10
N ASP A 151 5.19 14.32 5.29
CA ASP A 151 4.29 15.26 5.96
C ASP A 151 2.95 15.34 5.20
N VAL A 152 1.86 15.09 5.93
CA VAL A 152 0.49 14.98 5.40
C VAL A 152 -0.15 16.35 5.18
N ASP A 153 0.43 17.42 5.72
CA ASP A 153 -0.22 18.73 5.83
C ASP A 153 -0.33 19.50 4.51
N ASP A 154 0.53 19.22 3.51
CA ASP A 154 0.45 19.84 2.19
C ASP A 154 -0.57 19.16 1.25
N LEU A 155 -0.81 17.86 1.41
CA LEU A 155 -1.78 17.09 0.61
C LEU A 155 -3.19 17.10 1.21
N THR A 156 -3.33 17.34 2.53
CA THR A 156 -4.62 17.36 3.24
C THR A 156 -5.26 18.74 3.39
N LYS A 157 -4.50 19.84 3.24
CA LYS A 157 -5.06 21.21 3.13
C LYS A 157 -5.93 21.39 1.88
N ALA A 158 -5.63 20.63 0.83
CA ALA A 158 -6.57 20.40 -0.26
C ALA A 158 -7.63 19.40 0.24
N LYS A 159 -8.89 19.84 0.45
CA LYS A 159 -10.07 19.03 0.80
C LYS A 159 -10.34 17.88 -0.20
N LEU A 160 -9.44 16.90 -0.31
CA LEU A 160 -9.32 16.09 -1.51
C LEU A 160 -8.80 14.69 -1.19
N VAL A 161 -9.34 13.97 -0.20
CA VAL A 161 -9.76 12.55 -0.24
C VAL A 161 -10.49 12.23 1.10
N PRO A 162 -11.66 11.56 1.13
CA PRO A 162 -12.01 10.76 2.29
C PRO A 162 -11.37 9.37 2.15
N LEU A 163 -10.75 8.89 3.24
CA LEU A 163 -10.46 7.48 3.57
C LEU A 163 -9.07 6.93 3.20
N VAL A 164 -8.10 7.25 4.05
CA VAL A 164 -7.81 6.31 5.16
C VAL A 164 -8.27 7.02 6.43
N PRO A 165 -9.05 6.40 7.33
CA PRO A 165 -9.37 7.04 8.59
C PRO A 165 -8.03 7.36 9.25
N LYS A 166 -7.84 8.64 9.62
CA LYS A 166 -6.74 9.21 10.42
C LYS A 166 -6.33 8.33 11.63
N PHE A 167 -7.19 7.36 11.98
CA PHE A 167 -7.09 6.40 13.05
C PHE A 167 -6.24 5.15 12.79
N ALA A 168 -6.01 4.68 11.57
CA ALA A 168 -5.31 3.38 11.40
C ALA A 168 -3.81 3.48 11.74
N ILE A 169 -3.13 4.47 11.16
CA ILE A 169 -1.72 4.75 11.42
C ILE A 169 -1.55 5.36 12.82
N GLN A 170 -2.45 6.28 13.22
CA GLN A 170 -2.43 6.89 14.56
C GLN A 170 -2.66 5.86 15.68
N ARG A 171 -3.57 4.89 15.51
CA ARG A 171 -3.78 3.80 16.49
C ARG A 171 -2.55 2.93 16.61
N GLU A 172 -1.87 2.61 15.50
CA GLU A 172 -0.66 1.79 15.57
C GLU A 172 0.49 2.56 16.23
N ILE A 173 0.66 3.87 15.95
CA ILE A 173 1.64 4.73 16.65
C ILE A 173 1.34 4.81 18.16
N GLU A 174 0.08 5.03 18.55
CA GLU A 174 -0.32 5.08 19.96
C GLU A 174 -0.14 3.71 20.65
N ARG A 175 -0.42 2.62 19.95
CA ARG A 175 -0.21 1.25 20.43
C ARG A 175 1.27 0.97 20.70
N GLN A 176 2.17 1.38 19.79
CA GLN A 176 3.61 1.20 19.97
C GLN A 176 4.13 2.03 21.15
N ARG A 177 3.71 3.30 21.28
CA ARG A 177 4.06 4.17 22.43
C ARG A 177 3.57 3.61 23.77
N ALA A 178 2.36 3.05 23.80
CA ALA A 178 1.82 2.40 25.00
C ALA A 178 2.62 1.14 25.40
N LEU A 179 3.05 0.33 24.42
CA LEU A 179 3.86 -0.86 24.65
C LEU A 179 5.25 -0.50 25.21
N GLU A 180 5.87 0.56 24.70
CA GLU A 180 7.15 1.07 25.20
C GLU A 180 7.03 1.65 26.62
N ALA A 181 5.98 2.43 26.90
CA ALA A 181 5.69 2.91 28.25
C ALA A 181 5.50 1.76 29.25
N ALA A 182 4.80 0.69 28.85
CA ALA A 182 4.62 -0.51 29.69
C ALA A 182 5.95 -1.24 29.96
N LYS A 183 6.87 -1.29 28.98
CA LYS A 183 8.22 -1.85 29.16
C LYS A 183 9.06 -1.04 30.15
N GLN A 184 8.94 0.29 30.16
CA GLN A 184 9.65 1.16 31.10
C GLN A 184 9.17 0.96 32.55
N GLN A 185 7.87 0.78 32.77
CA GLN A 185 7.32 0.51 34.11
C GLN A 185 7.80 -0.83 34.70
N LYS A 186 7.99 -1.85 33.86
CA LYS A 186 8.53 -3.15 34.32
C LYS A 186 10.01 -3.07 34.72
N LYS A 187 10.81 -2.18 34.11
CA LYS A 187 12.22 -1.95 34.52
C LYS A 187 12.33 -1.23 35.87
N GLY A 188 11.35 -0.41 36.26
CA GLY A 188 11.35 0.31 37.54
C GLY A 188 11.06 -0.56 38.77
N LYS A 189 10.26 -1.63 38.62
CA LYS A 189 9.86 -2.49 39.76
C LYS A 189 10.91 -3.50 40.21
N ASN A 190 11.96 -3.76 39.42
CA ASN A 190 13.02 -4.72 39.78
C ASN A 190 14.15 -4.13 40.66
N LYS A 191 14.02 -2.88 41.14
CA LYS A 191 15.01 -2.26 42.05
C LYS A 191 14.55 -2.11 43.52
N GLN A 192 13.31 -2.47 43.87
CA GLN A 192 12.82 -2.41 45.26
C GLN A 192 12.41 -3.80 45.76
N GLY A 193 13.38 -4.70 45.86
CA GLY A 193 13.19 -6.06 46.39
C GLY A 193 14.38 -6.52 47.22
N GLY A 194 15.02 -5.61 47.97
CA GLY A 194 16.20 -5.90 48.77
C GLY A 194 16.05 -5.38 50.20
N GLY A 195 15.58 -6.27 51.10
CA GLY A 195 15.92 -6.17 52.52
C GLY A 195 14.80 -5.73 53.45
N LYS A 196 14.11 -6.70 54.06
CA LYS A 196 13.85 -6.72 55.51
C LYS A 196 13.87 -8.18 55.99
N LYS A 197 15.05 -8.66 56.38
CA LYS A 197 15.16 -9.86 57.23
C LYS A 197 14.97 -9.44 58.68
N SER A 198 13.97 -10.06 59.30
CA SER A 198 14.07 -10.67 60.63
C SER A 198 14.37 -9.77 61.84
N SER A 199 13.38 -9.55 62.70
CA SER A 199 13.60 -9.75 64.13
C SER A 199 12.29 -10.09 64.85
N LYS A 200 12.03 -11.39 64.98
CA LYS A 200 11.13 -11.95 65.99
C LYS A 200 11.89 -11.98 67.31
N LYS A 201 11.44 -11.24 68.32
CA LYS A 201 11.70 -11.44 69.76
C LYS A 201 10.60 -10.66 70.50
N ASN A 202 10.03 -11.09 71.62
CA ASN A 202 9.96 -12.32 72.39
C ASN A 202 8.94 -11.93 73.49
N LYS A 203 7.76 -12.55 73.56
CA LYS A 203 7.34 -13.49 74.62
C LYS A 203 7.45 -12.97 76.07
N LYS A 204 6.34 -13.20 76.81
CA LYS A 204 6.12 -13.18 78.28
C LYS A 204 5.76 -11.79 78.81
N ARG A 205 4.75 -11.62 79.68
CA ARG A 205 4.20 -12.56 80.66
C ARG A 205 2.82 -12.07 81.11
#